data_AF-A0A355IR18-F1
#
_entry.id   AF-A0A355IR18-F1
#
_cell.length_a   1.000
_cell.length_b   1.000
_cell.length_c   1.000
_cell.angle_alpha   90.00
_cell.angle_beta   90.00
_cell.angle_gamma   90.00
#
_symmetry.space_group_name_H-M   'P 1'
#
loop_
_entity.id
_entity.type
_entity.pdbx_description
1 polymer ?
#
loop_
_entity_poly.entity_id
_entity_poly.type
_entity_poly.pdbx_seq_one_letter_code
_entity_poly.pdbx_strand_id
1 'polypeptide(L)'
;MVYEVLLSTKKNISDKIKSPFFGTLIIVFLIHNWRLLYAPFHFPDNYSLEEKIKYISAFLDGWSLLYKLGTSILWTMFALVLSYFLLALSRYLHNLYRNRLIPYINSISSFNENVPKEYYEKVVKDRDQFIEWHEKLKLSKIELEKEIEDIRKNYDSKVVDFNDLNSRMTEIRIELEKKEKELGEELKKTKKIEYVSSRHIDINIFEIFLDNILNWLNRNDVEKSKIYELFKLAFTSQLWDKKILFGNDILNELISKGLLDAGYNLTPLGRFFYENMENSRVTLIPTL
;
A
#
# COMPACT_ATOMS: atom_id res chain seq x y z
N MET A 1 -43.48 35.68 39.82
CA MET A 1 -42.65 36.22 40.93
C MET A 1 -42.61 35.32 42.17
N VAL A 2 -43.61 35.30 43.07
CA VAL A 2 -43.52 34.50 44.34
C VAL A 2 -43.30 33.01 44.06
N TYR A 3 -44.01 32.44 43.08
CA TYR A 3 -43.86 31.04 42.69
C TYR A 3 -42.46 30.70 42.15
N GLU A 4 -41.86 31.60 41.35
CA GLU A 4 -40.52 31.43 40.80
C GLU A 4 -39.44 31.56 41.88
N VAL A 5 -39.65 32.44 42.85
CA VAL A 5 -38.78 32.57 44.04
C VAL A 5 -38.83 31.29 44.89
N LEU A 6 -40.02 30.71 45.09
CA LEU A 6 -40.17 29.44 45.81
C LEU A 6 -39.53 28.28 45.06
N LEU A 7 -39.71 28.19 43.74
CA LEU A 7 -39.09 27.16 42.91
C LEU A 7 -37.56 27.26 42.90
N SER A 8 -37.03 28.46 42.71
CA SER A 8 -35.57 28.69 42.71
C SER A 8 -34.95 28.41 44.08
N THR A 9 -35.62 28.78 45.16
CA THR A 9 -35.16 28.49 46.53
C THR A 9 -35.20 26.98 46.82
N LYS A 10 -36.30 26.29 46.46
CA LYS A 10 -36.41 24.83 46.62
C LYS A 10 -35.33 24.09 45.84
N LYS A 11 -35.07 24.51 44.61
CA LYS A 11 -34.03 23.93 43.76
C LYS A 11 -32.64 24.11 44.39
N ASN A 12 -32.30 25.33 44.81
CA ASN A 12 -31.01 25.64 45.44
C ASN A 12 -30.79 24.88 46.75
N ILE A 13 -31.83 24.75 47.58
CA ILE A 13 -31.77 23.93 48.81
C ILE A 13 -31.58 22.45 48.45
N SER A 14 -32.34 21.93 47.47
CA SER A 14 -32.22 20.54 47.04
C SER A 14 -30.81 20.23 46.52
N ASP A 15 -30.24 21.12 45.71
CA ASP A 15 -28.91 20.95 45.14
C ASP A 15 -27.82 21.02 46.20
N LYS A 16 -27.99 21.87 47.23
CA LYS A 16 -27.08 21.90 48.39
C LYS A 16 -27.22 20.66 49.27
N ILE A 17 -28.43 20.20 49.59
CA ILE A 17 -28.63 18.99 50.42
C ILE A 17 -28.06 17.73 49.75
N LYS A 18 -28.11 17.64 48.41
CA LYS A 18 -27.48 16.55 47.66
C LYS A 18 -25.96 16.53 47.78
N SER A 19 -25.32 17.65 48.15
CA SER A 19 -23.90 17.66 48.46
C SER A 19 -23.66 16.84 49.72
N PRO A 20 -22.81 15.79 49.67
CA PRO A 20 -22.50 14.97 50.84
C PRO A 20 -22.05 15.80 52.04
N PHE A 21 -21.32 16.89 51.80
CA PHE A 21 -20.88 17.79 52.86
C PHE A 21 -22.03 18.50 53.56
N PHE A 22 -22.92 19.16 52.81
CA PHE A 22 -24.02 19.91 53.41
C PHE A 22 -25.05 18.99 54.08
N GLY A 23 -25.35 17.85 53.47
CA GLY A 23 -26.22 16.84 54.07
C GLY A 23 -25.67 16.34 55.41
N THR A 24 -24.40 15.95 55.45
CA THR A 24 -23.74 15.53 56.70
C THR A 24 -23.62 16.69 57.69
N LEU A 25 -23.34 17.92 57.25
CA LEU A 25 -23.27 19.11 58.11
C LEU A 25 -24.59 19.38 58.80
N ILE A 26 -25.71 19.33 58.09
CA ILE A 26 -27.04 19.50 58.67
C ILE A 26 -27.26 18.42 59.73
N ILE A 27 -27.04 17.15 59.41
CA ILE A 27 -27.24 16.04 60.35
C ILE A 27 -26.36 16.21 61.61
N VAL A 28 -25.07 16.48 61.43
CA VAL A 28 -24.12 16.69 62.54
C VAL A 28 -24.51 17.90 63.38
N PHE A 29 -24.93 18.99 62.74
CA PHE A 29 -25.40 20.18 63.43
C PHE A 29 -26.64 19.91 64.26
N LEU A 30 -27.62 19.17 63.72
CA LEU A 30 -28.85 18.81 64.43
C LEU A 30 -28.54 17.90 65.64
N ILE A 31 -27.67 16.91 65.48
CA ILE A 31 -27.25 16.00 66.56
C ILE A 31 -26.47 16.77 67.64
N HIS A 32 -25.52 17.62 67.23
CA HIS A 32 -24.66 18.34 68.17
C HIS A 32 -25.41 19.44 68.94
N ASN A 33 -26.43 20.03 68.32
CA ASN A 33 -27.26 21.09 68.90
C ASN A 33 -28.68 20.58 69.22
N TRP A 34 -28.84 19.30 69.55
CA TRP A 34 -30.14 18.66 69.77
C TRP A 34 -30.99 19.37 70.82
N ARG A 35 -30.37 19.98 71.85
CA ARG A 35 -31.07 20.76 72.89
C ARG A 35 -31.85 21.94 72.32
N LEU A 36 -31.31 22.62 71.31
CA LEU A 36 -31.97 23.76 70.66
C LEU A 36 -33.19 23.30 69.84
N LEU A 37 -33.12 22.10 69.27
CA LEU A 37 -34.23 21.51 68.53
C LEU A 37 -35.30 20.92 69.45
N TYR A 38 -34.89 20.31 70.56
CA TYR A 38 -35.77 19.57 71.45
C TYR A 38 -36.52 20.47 72.43
N ALA A 39 -35.85 21.50 72.97
CA ALA A 39 -36.41 22.38 74.00
C ALA A 39 -37.74 23.04 73.60
N PRO A 40 -37.93 23.58 72.38
CA PRO A 40 -39.21 24.19 71.97
C PRO A 40 -40.43 23.25 72.04
N PHE A 41 -40.23 21.94 71.89
CA PHE A 41 -41.32 20.96 71.83
C PHE A 41 -41.61 20.26 73.16
N HIS A 42 -40.78 20.46 74.19
CA HIS A 42 -40.86 19.72 75.45
C HIS A 42 -40.90 20.63 76.69
N PHE A 43 -41.38 21.86 76.52
CA PHE A 43 -41.69 22.71 77.67
C PHE A 43 -42.92 22.15 78.41
N PRO A 44 -42.90 22.11 79.76
CA PRO A 44 -44.07 21.73 80.54
C PRO A 44 -45.26 22.66 80.25
N ASP A 45 -46.48 22.13 80.31
CA ASP A 45 -47.72 22.88 79.99
C ASP A 45 -47.92 24.12 80.87
N ASN A 46 -47.33 24.11 82.07
CA ASN A 46 -47.44 25.20 83.05
C ASN A 46 -46.51 26.39 82.77
N TYR A 47 -45.68 26.35 81.72
CA TYR A 47 -44.79 27.46 81.36
C TYR A 47 -45.53 28.48 80.49
N SER A 48 -45.50 29.74 80.93
CA SER A 48 -45.96 30.88 80.14
C SER A 48 -45.05 31.11 78.92
N LEU A 49 -45.57 31.78 77.89
CA LEU A 49 -44.81 32.12 76.68
C LEU A 49 -43.55 32.95 77.03
N GLU A 50 -43.67 33.85 78.00
CA GLU A 50 -42.59 34.72 78.44
C GLU A 50 -41.45 33.94 79.10
N GLU A 51 -41.77 32.92 79.90
CA GLU A 51 -40.79 32.02 80.49
C GLU A 51 -40.07 31.16 79.42
N LYS A 52 -40.79 30.72 78.39
CA LYS A 52 -40.21 29.98 77.25
C LYS A 52 -39.23 30.84 76.47
N ILE A 53 -39.60 32.09 76.16
CA ILE A 53 -38.72 33.04 75.47
C ILE A 53 -37.50 33.34 76.35
N LYS A 54 -37.70 33.59 77.65
CA LYS A 54 -36.61 33.85 78.59
C LYS A 54 -35.62 32.67 78.66
N TYR A 55 -36.11 31.43 78.67
CA TYR A 55 -35.27 30.24 78.62
C TYR A 55 -34.44 30.17 77.33
N ILE A 56 -35.07 30.38 76.16
CA ILE A 56 -34.37 30.34 74.87
C ILE A 56 -33.35 31.48 74.78
N SER A 57 -33.71 32.69 75.19
CA SER A 57 -32.80 33.84 75.21
C SER A 57 -31.63 33.60 76.15
N ALA A 58 -31.85 33.07 77.35
CA ALA A 58 -30.78 32.71 78.28
C ALA A 58 -29.88 31.57 77.74
N PHE A 59 -30.44 30.65 76.95
CA PHE A 59 -29.67 29.61 76.28
C PHE A 59 -28.81 30.16 75.14
N LEU A 60 -29.30 31.19 74.44
CA LEU A 60 -28.58 31.87 73.36
C LEU A 60 -27.59 32.92 73.87
N ASP A 61 -27.82 33.50 75.04
CA ASP A 61 -26.89 34.41 75.72
C ASP A 61 -25.65 33.64 76.21
N GLY A 62 -24.53 33.85 75.51
CA GLY A 62 -23.30 33.07 75.69
C GLY A 62 -23.13 31.93 74.67
N TRP A 63 -24.13 31.70 73.81
CA TRP A 63 -24.01 30.80 72.67
C TRP A 63 -23.25 31.48 71.53
N SER A 64 -21.94 31.25 71.47
CA SER A 64 -21.14 31.65 70.31
C SER A 64 -21.53 30.80 69.10
N LEU A 65 -22.45 31.33 68.30
CA LEU A 65 -22.95 30.71 67.07
C LEU A 65 -21.80 30.33 66.14
N LEU A 66 -20.80 31.21 65.99
CA LEU A 66 -19.62 30.95 65.15
C LEU A 66 -18.78 29.80 65.70
N TYR A 67 -18.56 29.73 67.02
CA TYR A 67 -17.83 28.62 67.62
C TYR A 67 -18.57 27.30 67.40
N LYS A 68 -19.88 27.28 67.62
CA LYS A 68 -20.69 26.07 67.48
C LYS A 68 -20.79 25.60 66.04
N LEU A 69 -21.02 26.50 65.09
CA LEU A 69 -20.96 26.19 63.66
C LEU A 69 -19.57 25.70 63.26
N GLY A 70 -18.50 26.35 63.71
CA GLY A 70 -17.12 25.92 63.46
C GLY A 70 -16.86 24.50 63.96
N THR A 71 -17.28 24.19 65.19
CA THR A 71 -17.16 22.82 65.74
C THR A 71 -17.99 21.81 64.95
N SER A 72 -19.20 22.14 64.51
CA SER A 72 -20.02 21.25 63.67
C SER A 72 -19.39 21.01 62.30
N ILE A 73 -18.76 22.03 61.69
CA ILE A 73 -18.00 21.88 60.43
C ILE A 73 -16.81 20.91 60.63
N LEU A 74 -16.04 21.06 61.72
CA LEU A 74 -14.93 20.15 62.02
C LEU A 74 -15.41 18.71 62.22
N TRP A 75 -16.49 18.50 62.99
CA TRP A 75 -17.09 17.17 63.16
C TRP A 75 -17.61 16.59 61.85
N THR A 76 -18.13 17.42 60.94
CA THR A 76 -18.57 17.00 59.61
C THR A 76 -17.40 16.55 58.76
N MET A 77 -16.30 17.30 58.74
CA MET A 77 -15.09 16.90 58.04
C MET A 77 -14.55 15.57 58.57
N PHE A 78 -14.51 15.41 59.90
CA PHE A 78 -14.10 14.16 60.52
C PHE A 78 -15.01 13.00 60.12
N ALA A 79 -16.34 13.18 60.15
CA ALA A 79 -17.30 12.15 59.76
C ALA A 79 -17.15 11.73 58.30
N LEU A 80 -16.84 12.67 57.40
CA LEU A 80 -16.57 12.36 55.99
C LEU A 80 -15.26 11.60 55.82
N VAL A 81 -14.17 12.05 56.45
CA VAL A 81 -12.89 11.32 56.41
C VAL A 81 -13.06 9.90 56.93
N LEU A 82 -13.79 9.75 58.05
CA LEU A 82 -14.08 8.45 58.64
C LEU A 82 -14.94 7.57 57.72
N SER A 83 -15.94 8.13 57.04
CA SER A 83 -16.79 7.35 56.13
C SER A 83 -16.00 6.86 54.92
N TYR A 84 -15.15 7.69 54.32
CA TYR A 84 -14.25 7.27 53.24
C TYR A 84 -13.24 6.23 53.72
N PHE A 85 -12.70 6.38 54.93
CA PHE A 85 -11.81 5.39 55.53
C PHE A 85 -12.53 4.04 55.71
N LEU A 86 -13.75 4.03 56.24
CA LEU A 86 -14.55 2.81 56.40
C LEU A 86 -14.90 2.15 55.05
N LEU A 87 -15.17 2.94 54.01
CA LEU A 87 -15.38 2.41 52.66
C LEU A 87 -14.10 1.77 52.09
N ALA A 88 -12.94 2.41 52.29
CA ALA A 88 -11.66 1.87 51.89
C ALA A 88 -11.35 0.57 52.66
N LEU A 89 -11.59 0.54 53.97
CA LEU A 89 -11.42 -0.63 54.81
C LEU A 89 -12.36 -1.76 54.40
N SER A 90 -13.62 -1.46 54.08
CA SER A 90 -14.59 -2.44 53.57
C SER A 90 -14.10 -3.09 52.26
N ARG A 91 -13.62 -2.28 51.31
CA ARG A 91 -13.02 -2.80 50.07
C ARG A 91 -11.78 -3.65 50.33
N TYR A 92 -10.92 -3.20 51.26
CA TYR A 92 -9.74 -3.95 51.66
C TYR A 92 -10.10 -5.32 52.24
N LEU A 93 -11.07 -5.36 53.16
CA LEU A 93 -11.57 -6.60 53.77
C LEU A 93 -12.20 -7.53 52.73
N HIS A 94 -13.00 -7.00 51.80
CA HIS A 94 -13.58 -7.79 50.70
C HIS A 94 -12.51 -8.41 49.81
N ASN A 95 -11.47 -7.64 49.49
CA ASN A 95 -10.35 -8.11 48.68
C ASN A 95 -9.52 -9.17 49.43
N LEU A 96 -9.29 -8.98 50.73
CA LEU A 96 -8.62 -9.95 51.59
C LEU A 96 -9.43 -11.24 51.69
N TYR A 97 -10.75 -11.14 51.84
CA TYR A 97 -11.64 -12.28 51.86
C TYR A 97 -11.59 -13.05 50.53
N ARG A 98 -11.79 -12.36 49.40
CA ARG A 98 -11.82 -12.98 48.08
C ARG A 98 -10.48 -13.58 47.66
N ASN A 99 -9.37 -12.90 47.92
CA ASN A 99 -8.07 -13.30 47.36
C ASN A 99 -7.20 -14.11 48.32
N ARG A 100 -7.47 -14.06 49.63
CA ARG A 100 -6.69 -14.83 50.61
C ARG A 100 -7.53 -15.86 51.33
N LEU A 101 -8.67 -15.47 51.91
CA LEU A 101 -9.48 -16.40 52.70
C LEU A 101 -10.15 -17.46 51.84
N ILE A 102 -10.80 -17.09 50.73
CA ILE A 102 -11.45 -18.08 49.86
C ILE A 102 -10.44 -19.12 49.31
N PRO A 103 -9.30 -18.74 48.73
CA PRO A 103 -8.32 -19.73 48.26
C PRO A 103 -7.75 -20.57 49.40
N TYR A 104 -7.51 -19.98 50.57
CA TYR A 104 -7.03 -20.71 51.74
C TYR A 104 -8.05 -21.75 52.22
N ILE A 105 -9.32 -21.37 52.37
CA ILE A 105 -10.39 -22.29 52.76
C ILE A 105 -10.56 -23.39 51.70
N ASN A 106 -10.55 -23.03 50.42
CA ASN A 106 -10.66 -23.98 49.33
C ASN A 106 -9.47 -24.95 49.28
N SER A 107 -8.25 -24.48 49.58
CA SER A 107 -7.05 -25.32 49.66
C SER A 107 -7.11 -26.35 50.79
N ILE A 108 -7.87 -26.06 51.85
CA ILE A 108 -8.07 -26.97 52.98
C ILE A 108 -9.25 -27.92 52.73
N SER A 109 -10.32 -27.43 52.08
CA SER A 109 -11.60 -28.13 51.98
C SER A 109 -11.66 -29.17 50.83
N SER A 110 -10.93 -28.97 49.74
CA SER A 110 -10.89 -29.95 48.64
C SER A 110 -9.76 -29.66 47.67
N PHE A 111 -8.70 -30.46 47.70
CA PHE A 111 -7.79 -30.58 46.56
C PHE A 111 -8.62 -31.11 45.36
N ASN A 112 -8.73 -30.32 44.28
CA ASN A 112 -9.21 -30.67 42.92
C ASN A 112 -10.68 -30.54 42.46
N GLU A 113 -11.73 -30.53 43.30
CA GLU A 113 -13.11 -30.62 42.73
C GLU A 113 -13.92 -29.32 42.69
N ASN A 114 -13.59 -28.31 43.50
CA ASN A 114 -14.41 -27.11 43.62
C ASN A 114 -13.77 -25.91 42.90
N VAL A 115 -14.10 -25.76 41.62
CA VAL A 115 -13.77 -24.57 40.83
C VAL A 115 -14.74 -23.44 41.19
N PRO A 116 -14.27 -22.20 41.43
CA PRO A 116 -15.15 -21.06 41.65
C PRO A 116 -16.13 -20.90 40.47
N LYS A 117 -17.42 -20.71 40.76
CA LYS A 117 -18.47 -20.54 39.73
C LYS A 117 -18.11 -19.49 38.68
N GLU A 118 -17.53 -18.35 39.11
CA GLU A 118 -17.06 -17.29 38.22
C GLU A 118 -16.02 -17.80 37.20
N TYR A 119 -15.12 -18.69 37.61
CA TYR A 119 -14.12 -19.29 36.72
C TYR A 119 -14.76 -20.29 35.76
N TYR A 120 -15.69 -21.11 36.24
CA TYR A 120 -16.44 -22.04 35.39
C TYR A 120 -17.24 -21.29 34.31
N GLU A 121 -17.97 -20.24 34.70
CA GLU A 121 -18.73 -19.40 33.76
C GLU A 121 -17.82 -18.71 32.74
N LYS A 122 -16.64 -18.25 33.15
CA LYS A 122 -15.63 -17.71 32.22
C LYS A 122 -15.17 -18.76 31.22
N VAL A 123 -14.81 -19.96 31.68
CA VAL A 123 -14.35 -21.06 30.80
C VAL A 123 -15.45 -21.48 29.82
N VAL A 124 -16.71 -21.55 30.27
CA VAL A 124 -17.85 -21.85 29.40
C VAL A 124 -18.02 -20.77 28.34
N LYS A 125 -17.95 -19.49 28.73
CA LYS A 125 -18.02 -18.38 27.78
C LYS A 125 -16.89 -18.40 26.76
N ASP A 126 -15.66 -18.64 27.21
CA ASP A 126 -14.49 -18.73 26.33
C ASP A 126 -14.64 -19.91 25.35
N ARG A 127 -15.13 -21.07 25.83
CA ARG A 127 -15.44 -22.23 24.98
C ARG A 127 -16.47 -21.88 23.90
N ASP A 128 -17.57 -21.23 24.28
CA ASP A 128 -18.64 -20.90 23.34
C ASP A 128 -18.17 -19.91 22.27
N GLN A 129 -17.32 -18.94 22.65
CA GLN A 129 -16.67 -18.02 21.70
C GLN A 129 -15.72 -18.77 20.74
N PHE A 130 -14.95 -19.74 21.25
CA PHE A 130 -14.08 -20.56 20.41
C PHE A 130 -14.87 -21.41 19.40
N ILE A 131 -16.02 -21.96 19.81
CA ILE A 131 -16.90 -22.72 18.92
C ILE A 131 -17.43 -21.81 17.80
N GLU A 132 -17.95 -20.62 18.15
CA GLU A 132 -18.47 -19.67 17.15
C GLU A 132 -17.37 -19.23 16.17
N TRP A 133 -16.17 -18.96 16.66
CA TRP A 133 -15.02 -18.59 15.83
C TRP A 133 -14.61 -19.74 14.88
N HIS A 134 -14.59 -20.97 15.39
CA HIS A 134 -14.27 -22.15 14.60
C HIS A 134 -15.31 -22.40 13.48
N GLU A 135 -16.59 -22.18 13.74
CA GLU A 135 -17.64 -22.28 12.72
C GLU A 135 -17.46 -21.22 11.62
N LYS A 136 -17.16 -19.97 11.99
CA LYS A 136 -16.86 -18.90 11.00
C LYS A 136 -15.66 -19.23 10.13
N LEU A 137 -14.57 -19.75 10.72
CA LEU A 137 -13.41 -20.19 9.96
C LEU A 137 -13.73 -21.33 8.99
N LYS A 138 -14.55 -22.29 9.42
CA LYS A 138 -14.96 -23.40 8.56
C LYS A 138 -15.79 -22.92 7.37
N LEU A 139 -16.71 -21.99 7.58
CA LEU A 139 -17.50 -21.38 6.50
C LEU A 139 -16.62 -20.61 5.51
N SER A 140 -15.72 -19.77 6.01
CA SER A 140 -14.78 -19.03 5.17
C SER A 140 -13.85 -19.96 4.38
N LYS A 141 -13.38 -21.05 4.98
CA LYS A 141 -12.60 -22.07 4.27
C LYS A 141 -13.38 -22.69 3.12
N ILE A 142 -14.65 -23.05 3.35
CA ILE A 142 -15.51 -23.63 2.30
C ILE A 142 -15.72 -22.63 1.15
N GLU A 143 -15.88 -21.35 1.47
CA GLU A 143 -16.03 -20.28 0.46
C GLU A 143 -14.75 -20.12 -0.38
N LEU A 144 -13.59 -20.05 0.28
CA LEU A 144 -12.30 -19.99 -0.40
C LEU A 144 -12.01 -21.24 -1.25
N GLU A 145 -12.40 -22.43 -0.77
CA GLU A 145 -12.27 -23.67 -1.56
C GLU A 145 -13.13 -23.63 -2.82
N LYS A 146 -14.34 -23.05 -2.77
CA LYS A 146 -15.17 -22.84 -3.96
C LYS A 146 -14.56 -21.85 -4.92
N GLU A 147 -14.04 -20.72 -4.42
CA GLU A 147 -13.35 -19.74 -5.27
C GLU A 147 -12.13 -20.34 -5.97
N ILE A 148 -11.34 -21.16 -5.27
CA ILE A 148 -10.20 -21.87 -5.86
C ILE A 148 -10.67 -22.81 -6.97
N GLU A 149 -11.76 -23.54 -6.76
CA GLU A 149 -12.30 -24.45 -7.76
C GLU A 149 -12.80 -23.70 -9.00
N ASP A 150 -13.48 -22.57 -8.83
CA ASP A 150 -13.95 -21.73 -9.94
C ASP A 150 -12.77 -21.12 -10.72
N ILE A 151 -11.72 -20.67 -10.02
CA ILE A 151 -10.48 -20.18 -10.64
C ILE A 151 -9.80 -21.31 -11.43
N ARG A 152 -9.74 -22.53 -10.90
CA ARG A 152 -9.17 -23.69 -11.60
C ARG A 152 -9.94 -24.01 -12.88
N LYS A 153 -11.27 -24.07 -12.84
CA LYS A 153 -12.09 -24.28 -14.03
C LYS A 153 -11.83 -23.22 -15.11
N ASN A 154 -11.76 -21.95 -14.71
CA ASN A 154 -11.46 -20.85 -15.62
C ASN A 154 -10.03 -20.92 -16.18
N TYR A 155 -9.07 -21.43 -15.41
CA TYR A 155 -7.71 -21.65 -15.88
C TYR A 155 -7.66 -22.79 -16.89
N ASP A 156 -8.30 -23.92 -16.58
CA ASP A 156 -8.34 -25.09 -17.47
C ASP A 156 -9.02 -24.76 -18.80
N SER A 157 -10.11 -23.98 -18.79
CA SER A 157 -10.76 -23.53 -20.02
C SER A 157 -9.83 -22.66 -20.87
N LYS A 158 -9.09 -21.72 -20.25
CA LYS A 158 -8.11 -20.88 -20.95
C LYS A 158 -6.94 -21.68 -21.52
N VAL A 159 -6.52 -22.75 -20.86
CA VAL A 159 -5.47 -23.65 -21.37
C VAL A 159 -5.96 -24.37 -22.63
N VAL A 160 -7.22 -24.82 -22.64
CA VAL A 160 -7.84 -25.41 -23.84
C VAL A 160 -7.88 -24.41 -24.99
N ASP A 161 -8.37 -23.19 -24.73
CA ASP A 161 -8.42 -22.11 -25.74
C ASP A 161 -7.01 -21.78 -26.28
N PHE A 162 -6.02 -21.72 -25.41
CA PHE A 162 -4.63 -21.47 -25.80
C PHE A 162 -4.07 -22.58 -26.69
N ASN A 163 -4.36 -23.85 -26.38
CA ASN A 163 -3.92 -24.97 -27.19
C ASN A 163 -4.60 -25.01 -28.57
N ASP A 164 -5.89 -24.66 -28.66
CA ASP A 164 -6.59 -24.52 -29.95
C ASP A 164 -5.96 -23.39 -30.78
N LEU A 165 -5.71 -22.23 -30.16
CA LEU A 165 -5.08 -21.10 -30.83
C LEU A 165 -3.66 -21.44 -31.33
N ASN A 166 -2.88 -22.16 -30.52
CA ASN A 166 -1.53 -22.56 -30.87
C ASN A 166 -1.52 -23.60 -32.02
N SER A 167 -2.53 -24.47 -32.08
CA SER A 167 -2.72 -25.41 -33.19
C SER A 167 -3.01 -24.65 -34.49
N ARG A 168 -3.94 -23.69 -34.46
CA ARG A 168 -4.22 -22.81 -35.61
C ARG A 168 -3.00 -22.01 -36.06
N MET A 169 -2.23 -21.46 -35.11
CA MET A 169 -0.97 -20.77 -35.42
C MET A 169 0.04 -21.69 -36.12
N THR A 170 0.10 -22.96 -35.72
CA THR A 170 0.97 -23.96 -36.34
C THR A 170 0.50 -24.28 -37.76
N GLU A 171 -0.81 -24.45 -37.97
CA GLU A 171 -1.39 -24.65 -39.31
C GLU A 171 -1.10 -23.48 -40.25
N ILE A 172 -1.32 -22.24 -39.79
CA ILE A 172 -1.02 -21.04 -40.56
C ILE A 172 0.46 -20.98 -40.91
N ARG A 173 1.35 -21.34 -39.97
CA ARG A 173 2.80 -21.36 -40.22
C ARG A 173 3.18 -22.38 -41.29
N ILE A 174 2.58 -23.56 -41.28
CA ILE A 174 2.77 -24.58 -42.31
C ILE A 174 2.25 -24.07 -43.67
N GLU A 175 1.08 -23.42 -43.70
CA GLU A 175 0.52 -22.86 -44.93
C GLU A 175 1.40 -21.73 -45.50
N LEU A 176 1.94 -20.86 -44.64
CA LEU A 176 2.90 -19.83 -45.02
C LEU A 176 4.17 -20.43 -45.61
N GLU A 177 4.77 -21.43 -44.95
CA GLU A 177 5.96 -22.13 -45.47
C GLU A 177 5.69 -22.80 -46.84
N LYS A 178 4.47 -23.34 -47.03
CA LYS A 178 4.07 -23.92 -48.30
C LYS A 178 3.94 -22.85 -49.38
N LYS A 179 3.27 -21.73 -49.08
CA LYS A 179 3.16 -20.59 -50.01
C LYS A 179 4.50 -19.96 -50.34
N GLU A 180 5.43 -19.86 -49.37
CA GLU A 180 6.79 -19.38 -49.63
C GLU A 180 7.55 -20.30 -50.59
N LYS A 181 7.40 -21.63 -50.45
CA LYS A 181 7.97 -22.60 -51.39
C LYS A 181 7.35 -22.49 -52.78
N GLU A 182 6.03 -22.40 -52.87
CA GLU A 182 5.31 -22.20 -54.15
C GLU A 182 5.75 -20.90 -54.83
N LEU A 183 5.82 -19.79 -54.09
CA LEU A 183 6.31 -18.50 -54.58
C LEU A 183 7.78 -18.58 -55.03
N GLY A 184 8.62 -19.29 -54.28
CA GLY A 184 10.02 -19.56 -54.65
C GLY A 184 10.17 -20.37 -55.94
N GLU A 185 9.26 -21.31 -56.20
CA GLU A 185 9.22 -22.07 -57.46
C GLU A 185 8.67 -21.25 -58.63
N GLU A 186 7.66 -20.41 -58.41
CA GLU A 186 7.18 -19.46 -59.41
C GLU A 186 8.25 -18.42 -59.76
N LEU A 187 8.99 -17.91 -58.78
CA LEU A 187 10.15 -17.03 -58.99
C LEU A 187 11.28 -17.72 -59.79
N LYS A 188 11.46 -19.03 -59.62
CA LYS A 188 12.40 -19.80 -60.47
C LYS A 188 11.90 -19.95 -61.90
N LYS A 189 10.58 -20.06 -62.11
CA LYS A 189 9.96 -20.11 -63.45
C LYS A 189 10.01 -18.75 -64.15
N THR A 190 9.71 -17.66 -63.47
CA THR A 190 9.83 -16.30 -64.02
C THR A 190 11.29 -15.93 -64.30
N LYS A 191 12.24 -16.28 -63.42
CA LYS A 191 13.68 -16.16 -63.74
C LYS A 191 14.08 -16.96 -64.97
N LYS A 192 13.48 -18.13 -65.23
CA LYS A 192 13.76 -18.94 -66.43
C LYS A 192 13.17 -18.34 -67.71
N ILE A 193 12.08 -17.58 -67.62
CA ILE A 193 11.47 -16.84 -68.73
C ILE A 193 12.25 -15.54 -68.99
N GLU A 194 12.70 -14.86 -67.95
CA GLU A 194 13.57 -13.68 -68.05
C GLU A 194 14.95 -14.06 -68.63
N TYR A 195 15.53 -15.20 -68.24
CA TYR A 195 16.82 -15.70 -68.74
C TYR A 195 16.84 -16.05 -70.24
N VAL A 196 15.68 -16.24 -70.87
CA VAL A 196 15.57 -16.45 -72.32
C VAL A 196 15.36 -15.12 -73.07
N SER A 197 14.89 -14.05 -72.40
CA SER A 197 14.65 -12.76 -73.04
C SER A 197 15.70 -11.68 -72.75
N SER A 198 16.44 -11.72 -71.62
CA SER A 198 17.43 -10.69 -71.27
C SER A 198 18.87 -11.00 -71.70
N ARG A 199 19.17 -12.20 -72.21
CA ARG A 199 20.54 -12.55 -72.68
C ARG A 199 20.98 -11.82 -73.95
N HIS A 200 20.09 -11.11 -74.65
CA HIS A 200 20.44 -10.32 -75.84
C HIS A 200 20.49 -8.81 -75.60
N ILE A 201 20.11 -8.31 -74.42
CA ILE A 201 20.01 -6.85 -74.18
C ILE A 201 21.03 -6.34 -73.14
N ASP A 202 21.39 -7.12 -72.11
CA ASP A 202 22.24 -6.60 -71.02
C ASP A 202 23.77 -6.75 -71.22
N ILE A 203 24.24 -7.59 -72.15
CA ILE A 203 25.70 -7.73 -72.38
C ILE A 203 26.27 -6.49 -73.10
N ASN A 204 25.52 -5.90 -74.04
CA ASN A 204 25.98 -4.72 -74.77
C ASN A 204 26.06 -3.46 -73.88
N ILE A 205 25.14 -3.28 -72.93
CA ILE A 205 25.14 -2.08 -72.07
C ILE A 205 26.28 -2.15 -71.05
N PHE A 206 26.58 -3.33 -70.53
CA PHE A 206 27.67 -3.52 -69.57
C PHE A 206 29.05 -3.40 -70.21
N GLU A 207 29.25 -3.93 -71.43
CA GLU A 207 30.51 -3.77 -72.17
C GLU A 207 30.75 -2.31 -72.59
N ILE A 208 29.72 -1.61 -73.08
CA ILE A 208 29.82 -0.18 -73.41
C ILE A 208 30.12 0.67 -72.15
N PHE A 209 29.59 0.28 -70.99
CA PHE A 209 29.87 0.98 -69.74
C PHE A 209 31.30 0.75 -69.24
N LEU A 210 31.79 -0.49 -69.29
CA LEU A 210 33.17 -0.84 -68.93
C LEU A 210 34.19 -0.16 -69.84
N ASP A 211 33.95 -0.13 -71.15
CA ASP A 211 34.82 0.55 -72.10
C ASP A 211 34.87 2.06 -71.88
N ASN A 212 33.75 2.68 -71.49
CA ASN A 212 33.73 4.11 -71.17
C ASN A 212 34.48 4.43 -69.87
N ILE A 213 34.39 3.58 -68.85
CA ILE A 213 35.16 3.75 -67.60
C ILE A 213 36.65 3.55 -67.87
N LEU A 214 37.04 2.50 -68.59
CA LEU A 214 38.44 2.21 -68.91
C LEU A 214 39.07 3.30 -69.79
N ASN A 215 38.33 3.83 -70.77
CA ASN A 215 38.80 4.94 -71.60
C ASN A 215 38.93 6.26 -70.81
N TRP A 216 38.03 6.53 -69.87
CA TRP A 216 38.14 7.70 -68.98
C TRP A 216 39.36 7.60 -68.07
N LEU A 217 39.59 6.43 -67.48
CA LEU A 217 40.74 6.15 -66.61
C LEU A 217 42.08 6.35 -67.34
N ASN A 218 42.16 5.94 -68.60
CA ASN A 218 43.36 6.12 -69.42
C ASN A 218 43.59 7.58 -69.86
N ARG A 219 42.54 8.42 -69.96
CA ARG A 219 42.67 9.82 -70.40
C ARG A 219 43.12 10.78 -69.30
N ASN A 220 42.78 10.48 -68.04
CA ASN A 220 43.07 11.37 -66.92
C ASN A 220 44.37 11.00 -66.17
N ASP A 221 45.19 10.12 -66.74
CA ASP A 221 46.49 9.66 -66.23
C ASP A 221 46.44 9.25 -64.74
N VAL A 222 45.32 8.66 -64.33
CA VAL A 222 45.09 8.27 -62.94
C VAL A 222 45.77 6.93 -62.71
N GLU A 223 46.87 6.94 -61.96
CA GLU A 223 47.60 5.74 -61.55
C GLU A 223 46.64 4.68 -60.97
N LYS A 224 46.60 3.49 -61.57
CA LYS A 224 45.73 2.36 -61.17
C LYS A 224 45.85 2.01 -59.67
N SER A 225 47.02 2.24 -59.08
CA SER A 225 47.28 2.06 -57.65
C SER A 225 46.43 2.99 -56.77
N LYS A 226 46.24 4.25 -57.17
CA LYS A 226 45.46 5.26 -56.43
C LYS A 226 43.96 4.99 -56.45
N ILE A 227 43.44 4.42 -57.53
CA ILE A 227 42.02 4.06 -57.65
C ILE A 227 41.67 2.91 -56.71
N TYR A 228 42.55 1.91 -56.62
CA TYR A 228 42.36 0.81 -55.68
C TYR A 228 42.45 1.28 -54.22
N GLU A 229 43.38 2.20 -53.90
CA GLU A 229 43.38 2.82 -52.57
C GLU A 229 42.10 3.59 -52.29
N LEU A 230 41.55 4.33 -53.26
CA LEU A 230 40.28 5.05 -53.13
C LEU A 230 39.11 4.13 -52.79
N PHE A 231 38.94 3.01 -53.51
CA PHE A 231 37.88 2.05 -53.21
C PHE A 231 38.09 1.34 -51.87
N LYS A 232 39.34 1.01 -51.51
CA LYS A 232 39.67 0.41 -50.22
C LYS A 232 39.39 1.37 -49.05
N LEU A 233 39.66 2.66 -49.24
CA LEU A 233 39.36 3.70 -48.26
C LEU A 233 37.85 3.96 -48.14
N ALA A 234 37.10 3.88 -49.24
CA ALA A 234 35.63 3.98 -49.23
C ALA A 234 34.98 2.83 -48.43
N PHE A 235 35.56 1.63 -48.46
CA PHE A 235 35.06 0.46 -47.74
C PHE A 235 35.33 0.47 -46.23
N THR A 236 36.38 1.20 -45.80
CA THR A 236 36.78 1.30 -44.38
C THR A 236 36.10 2.46 -43.64
N SER A 237 35.10 3.10 -44.26
CA SER A 237 34.27 4.19 -43.72
C SER A 237 35.05 5.39 -43.14
N GLN A 238 36.27 5.65 -43.64
CA GLN A 238 37.16 6.73 -43.18
C GLN A 238 37.55 7.73 -44.30
N LEU A 239 36.65 8.03 -45.24
CA LEU A 239 36.93 9.04 -46.29
C LEU A 239 36.83 10.50 -45.80
N TRP A 240 36.23 10.75 -44.63
CA TRP A 240 35.92 12.09 -44.18
C TRP A 240 37.15 12.96 -43.84
N ASP A 241 38.27 12.35 -43.43
CA ASP A 241 39.45 13.09 -42.94
C ASP A 241 40.55 13.35 -43.98
N LYS A 242 40.38 12.93 -45.25
CA LYS A 242 41.39 13.19 -46.30
C LYS A 242 40.81 13.63 -47.64
N LYS A 243 39.97 14.67 -47.59
CA LYS A 243 39.59 15.51 -48.75
C LYS A 243 40.80 16.06 -49.55
N ILE A 244 41.98 16.09 -48.94
CA ILE A 244 43.20 16.71 -49.47
C ILE A 244 43.92 15.84 -50.52
N LEU A 245 43.71 14.52 -50.55
CA LEU A 245 44.53 13.61 -51.36
C LEU A 245 44.02 13.31 -52.77
N PHE A 246 42.71 13.39 -53.01
CA PHE A 246 42.12 12.96 -54.29
C PHE A 246 41.41 14.08 -55.08
N GLY A 247 41.26 15.27 -54.50
CA GLY A 247 40.54 16.39 -55.11
C GLY A 247 39.02 16.17 -55.11
N ASN A 248 38.25 17.26 -54.94
CA ASN A 248 36.78 17.17 -54.89
C ASN A 248 36.18 16.71 -56.23
N ASP A 249 36.88 16.93 -57.34
CA ASP A 249 36.36 16.66 -58.68
C ASP A 249 36.20 15.16 -58.93
N ILE A 250 37.17 14.35 -58.50
CA ILE A 250 37.12 12.88 -58.64
C ILE A 250 35.98 12.29 -57.78
N LEU A 251 35.83 12.77 -56.56
CA LEU A 251 34.79 12.28 -55.65
C LEU A 251 33.38 12.63 -56.15
N ASN A 252 33.18 13.86 -56.63
CA ASN A 252 31.91 14.29 -57.20
C ASN A 252 31.58 13.52 -58.48
N GLU A 253 32.58 13.20 -59.29
CA GLU A 253 32.35 12.41 -60.50
C GLU A 253 31.97 10.97 -60.17
N LEU A 254 32.61 10.33 -59.19
CA LEU A 254 32.23 8.99 -58.71
C LEU A 254 30.82 8.94 -58.11
N ILE A 255 30.40 10.02 -57.42
CA ILE A 255 29.01 10.18 -56.97
C ILE A 255 28.07 10.34 -58.17
N SER A 256 28.43 11.17 -59.14
CA SER A 256 27.60 11.40 -60.34
C SER A 256 27.41 10.11 -61.17
N LYS A 257 28.38 9.19 -61.13
CA LYS A 257 28.32 7.87 -61.76
C LYS A 257 27.65 6.82 -60.89
N GLY A 258 27.16 7.20 -59.71
CA GLY A 258 26.42 6.32 -58.80
C GLY A 258 27.28 5.24 -58.15
N LEU A 259 28.61 5.38 -58.14
CA LEU A 259 29.53 4.44 -57.49
C LEU A 259 29.65 4.75 -55.99
N LEU A 260 29.55 6.03 -55.64
CA LEU A 260 29.46 6.52 -54.27
C LEU A 260 28.13 7.22 -54.03
N ASP A 261 27.63 7.18 -52.80
CA ASP A 261 26.53 8.05 -52.39
C ASP A 261 27.05 9.44 -51.96
N ALA A 262 26.15 10.38 -51.70
CA ALA A 262 26.51 11.73 -51.26
C ALA A 262 27.28 11.76 -49.91
N GLY A 263 27.25 10.67 -49.15
CA GLY A 263 28.04 10.45 -47.93
C GLY A 263 29.40 9.78 -48.19
N TYR A 264 29.79 9.63 -49.46
CA TYR A 264 30.99 8.95 -49.95
C TYR A 264 31.08 7.46 -49.58
N ASN A 265 29.94 6.81 -49.30
CA ASN A 265 29.90 5.35 -49.13
C ASN A 265 29.68 4.66 -50.47
N LEU A 266 30.21 3.45 -50.62
CA LEU A 266 29.97 2.66 -51.82
C LEU A 266 28.50 2.28 -51.92
N THR A 267 27.89 2.64 -53.05
CA THR A 267 26.58 2.13 -53.43
C THR A 267 26.67 0.62 -53.74
N PRO A 268 25.55 -0.10 -53.88
CA PRO A 268 25.59 -1.49 -54.35
C PRO A 268 26.37 -1.67 -55.65
N LEU A 269 26.28 -0.68 -56.56
CA LEU A 269 27.05 -0.66 -57.80
C LEU A 269 28.55 -0.49 -57.52
N GLY A 270 28.93 0.47 -56.68
CA GLY A 270 30.32 0.66 -56.28
C GLY A 270 30.93 -0.57 -55.60
N ARG A 271 30.16 -1.25 -54.73
CA ARG A 271 30.58 -2.49 -54.05
C ARG A 271 30.81 -3.63 -55.05
N PHE A 272 29.91 -3.81 -56.01
CA PHE A 272 30.08 -4.79 -57.08
C PHE A 272 31.37 -4.56 -57.89
N PHE A 273 31.69 -3.31 -58.23
CA PHE A 273 32.93 -2.98 -58.95
C PHE A 273 34.18 -3.26 -58.11
N TYR A 274 34.16 -2.90 -56.83
CA TYR A 274 35.28 -3.18 -55.92
C TYR A 274 35.56 -4.68 -55.82
N GLU A 275 34.53 -5.49 -55.55
CA GLU A 275 34.66 -6.94 -55.39
C GLU A 275 35.20 -7.61 -56.68
N ASN A 276 34.78 -7.13 -57.85
CA ASN A 276 35.30 -7.64 -59.13
C ASN A 276 36.73 -7.15 -59.43
N MET A 277 37.12 -5.95 -59.00
CA MET A 277 38.52 -5.48 -59.07
C MET A 277 39.44 -6.25 -58.11
N GLU A 278 38.95 -6.64 -56.93
CA GLU A 278 39.71 -7.42 -55.97
C GLU A 278 39.92 -8.85 -56.46
N ASN A 279 38.88 -9.47 -57.02
CA ASN A 279 38.96 -10.82 -57.60
C ASN A 279 39.83 -10.90 -58.86
N SER A 280 39.97 -9.82 -59.63
CA SER A 280 40.84 -9.77 -60.81
C SER A 280 42.34 -9.62 -60.49
N ARG A 281 42.74 -9.48 -59.21
CA ARG A 281 44.16 -9.55 -58.80
C ARG A 281 44.73 -10.97 -58.71
N VAL A 282 43.92 -12.02 -58.90
CA VAL A 282 44.38 -13.42 -58.72
C VAL A 282 45.05 -14.03 -59.96
N THR A 283 45.15 -13.32 -61.08
CA THR A 283 45.82 -13.85 -62.30
C THR A 283 46.78 -12.85 -62.95
N LEU A 284 47.95 -12.68 -62.35
CA LEU A 284 49.19 -12.35 -63.07
C LEU A 284 50.36 -13.13 -62.46
N ILE A 285 50.37 -14.44 -62.67
CA ILE A 285 51.62 -15.20 -62.78
C ILE A 285 52.00 -15.16 -64.26
N PRO A 286 53.19 -14.67 -64.63
CA PRO A 286 53.62 -14.63 -66.02
C PRO A 286 53.96 -16.03 -66.49
N THR A 287 53.36 -16.49 -67.59
CA THR A 287 53.91 -17.57 -68.40
C THR A 287 55.08 -17.03 -69.20
N LEU A 288 56.22 -17.70 -69.08
CA LEU A 288 57.28 -17.72 -70.10
C LEU A 288 56.72 -18.13 -71.47
#